data_AF-A0A9E5D4D4-F1
#
_entry.id   AF-A0A9E5D4D4-F1
#
_cell.length_a   1.000
_cell.length_b   1.000
_cell.length_c   1.000
_cell.angle_alpha   90.00
_cell.angle_beta   90.00
_cell.angle_gamma   90.00
#
_symmetry.space_group_name_H-M   'P 1'
#
loop_
_entity.id
_entity.type
_entity.pdbx_description
1 polymer ?
#
loop_
_entity_poly.entity_id
_entity_poly.type
_entity_poly.pdbx_seq_one_letter_code
_entity_poly.pdbx_strand_id
1 'polypeptide(L)' 'MGTLQLLEHISNTADGVFAVDEDQRIVHWNVGAEMILGYSSQDVLGRFCYDVINGIDQWSGP' A
#
# COMPACT_ATOMS: atom_id res chain seq x y z
N MET A 1 6.90 -10.49 -16.16
CA MET A 1 7.41 -9.30 -16.89
C MET A 1 6.41 -8.13 -16.92
N GLY A 2 5.09 -8.34 -16.96
CA GLY A 2 4.11 -7.23 -17.10
C GLY A 2 3.62 -6.53 -15.82
N THR A 3 3.72 -7.16 -14.64
CA THR A 3 3.19 -6.61 -13.37
C THR A 3 4.02 -5.45 -12.81
N LEU A 4 5.34 -5.46 -12.99
CA LEU A 4 6.23 -4.42 -12.47
C LEU A 4 6.04 -3.07 -13.19
N GLN A 5 5.75 -3.10 -14.49
CA GLN A 5 5.56 -1.89 -15.31
C GLN A 5 4.27 -1.13 -14.96
N LEU A 6 3.22 -1.84 -14.53
CA LEU A 6 1.98 -1.21 -14.09
C LEU A 6 2.18 -0.49 -12.75
N LEU A 7 2.85 -1.16 -11.81
CA LEU A 7 3.16 -0.59 -10.50
C LEU A 7 3.99 0.69 -10.64
N GLU A 8 4.98 0.72 -11.53
CA GLU A 8 5.79 1.91 -11.78
C GLU A 8 4.93 3.10 -12.25
N HIS A 9 4.03 2.90 -13.21
CA HIS A 9 3.17 3.97 -13.72
C HIS A 9 2.21 4.53 -12.67
N ILE A 10 1.55 3.67 -11.91
CA ILE A 10 0.59 4.11 -10.89
C ILE A 10 1.30 4.69 -9.66
N SER A 11 2.56 4.31 -9.41
CA SER A 11 3.32 4.84 -8.28
C SER A 11 3.74 6.29 -8.45
N ASN A 12 3.79 6.79 -9.69
CA ASN A 12 4.17 8.16 -10.01
C ASN A 12 2.97 9.14 -10.05
N THR A 13 1.82 8.75 -9.49
CA THR A 13 0.68 9.65 -9.30
C THR A 13 0.69 10.27 -7.90
N ALA A 14 -0.19 11.25 -7.68
CA ALA A 14 -0.41 11.84 -6.35
C ALA A 14 -1.20 10.91 -5.41
N ASP A 15 -1.80 9.84 -5.94
CA ASP A 15 -2.56 8.89 -5.15
C ASP A 15 -1.63 8.02 -4.29
N GLY A 16 -2.16 7.56 -3.16
CA GLY A 16 -1.49 6.57 -2.33
C GLY A 16 -1.60 5.18 -2.93
N VAL A 17 -0.47 4.59 -3.28
CA VAL A 17 -0.38 3.23 -3.81
C VAL A 17 0.52 2.39 -2.89
N PHE A 18 -0.02 1.26 -2.46
CA PHE A 18 0.73 0.19 -1.82
C PHE A 18 0.34 -1.16 -2.41
N ALA A 19 1.24 -2.13 -2.28
CA ALA A 19 0.97 -3.51 -2.66
C ALA A 19 1.37 -4.45 -1.53
N VAL A 20 0.74 -5.62 -1.48
CA VAL A 20 1.02 -6.66 -0.49
C VAL A 20 1.40 -7.97 -1.17
N ASP A 21 2.16 -8.82 -0.45
CA ASP A 21 2.39 -10.22 -0.83
C ASP A 21 1.22 -11.13 -0.40
N GLU A 22 1.39 -12.45 -0.62
CA GLU A 22 0.39 -13.48 -0.27
C GLU A 22 0.14 -13.57 1.25
N ASP A 23 1.10 -13.16 2.07
CA ASP A 23 1.00 -13.11 3.53
C ASP A 23 0.48 -11.74 4.02
N GLN A 24 -0.01 -10.89 3.11
CA GLN A 24 -0.49 -9.54 3.39
C GLN A 24 0.56 -8.58 3.95
N ARG A 25 1.84 -8.85 3.70
CA ARG A 25 2.93 -7.94 4.06
C ARG A 25 3.10 -6.88 2.98
N ILE A 26 3.31 -5.64 3.38
CA ILE A 26 3.53 -4.53 2.47
C ILE A 26 4.86 -4.75 1.74
N VAL A 27 4.81 -4.84 0.41
CA VAL A 27 5.99 -4.98 -0.47
C VAL A 27 6.24 -3.76 -1.34
N HIS A 28 5.32 -2.82 -1.36
CA HIS A 28 5.45 -1.56 -2.09
C HIS A 28 4.72 -0.43 -1.37
N TRP A 29 5.31 0.77 -1.40
CA TRP A 29 4.78 1.97 -0.78
C TRP A 29 5.29 3.20 -1.53
N ASN A 30 4.43 3.91 -2.25
CA ASN A 30 4.85 5.08 -3.01
C ASN A 30 4.89 6.36 -2.15
N VAL A 31 5.47 7.43 -2.69
CA VAL A 31 5.51 8.75 -2.03
C VAL A 31 4.11 9.29 -1.72
N GLY A 32 3.12 9.02 -2.58
CA GLY A 32 1.72 9.35 -2.30
C GLY A 32 1.21 8.72 -1.01
N ALA A 33 1.51 7.44 -0.77
CA ALA A 33 1.13 6.73 0.44
C ALA A 33 1.87 7.27 1.67
N GLU A 34 3.16 7.65 1.53
CA GLU A 34 3.91 8.33 2.60
C GLU A 34 3.23 9.64 3.00
N MET A 35 2.83 10.45 2.02
CA MET A 35 2.18 11.75 2.28
C MET A 35 0.78 11.61 2.90
N ILE A 36 -0.02 10.66 2.42
CA ILE A 36 -1.41 10.49 2.85
C ILE A 36 -1.48 9.83 4.23
N LEU A 37 -0.64 8.82 4.49
CA LEU A 37 -0.74 7.98 5.68
C LEU A 37 0.32 8.32 6.75
N GLY A 38 1.31 9.15 6.43
CA GLY A 38 2.29 9.68 7.38
C GLY A 38 3.38 8.70 7.79
N TYR A 39 3.51 7.57 7.12
CA TYR A 39 4.56 6.58 7.36
C TYR A 39 5.53 6.52 6.18
N SER A 40 6.83 6.47 6.45
CA SER A 40 7.82 6.24 5.39
C SER A 40 7.75 4.79 4.91
N SER A 41 8.14 4.55 3.67
CA SER A 41 8.32 3.20 3.13
C SER A 41 9.24 2.33 4.02
N GLN A 42 10.27 2.93 4.62
CA GLN A 42 11.18 2.25 5.55
C GLN A 42 10.50 1.75 6.82
N ASP A 43 9.45 2.43 7.28
CA ASP A 43 8.71 2.08 8.50
C ASP A 43 7.66 0.97 8.28
N VAL A 44 7.26 0.75 7.02
CA VAL A 44 6.09 -0.09 6.69
C VAL A 44 6.43 -1.34 5.88
N LEU A 45 7.49 -1.33 5.08
CA LEU A 45 7.84 -2.48 4.25
C LEU A 45 8.09 -3.72 5.12
N GLY A 46 7.47 -4.84 4.73
CA GLY A 46 7.52 -6.12 5.44
C GLY A 46 6.53 -6.26 6.61
N ARG A 47 5.85 -5.19 7.04
CA ARG A 47 4.79 -5.26 8.06
C ARG A 47 3.48 -5.71 7.44
N PHE A 48 2.60 -6.30 8.26
CA PHE A 48 1.26 -6.64 7.84
C PHE A 48 0.46 -5.37 7.53
N CYS A 49 -0.26 -5.36 6.41
CA CYS A 49 -1.00 -4.18 5.97
C CYS A 49 -2.08 -3.74 6.96
N TYR A 50 -2.72 -4.68 7.66
CA TYR A 50 -3.76 -4.39 8.65
C TYR A 50 -3.22 -3.67 9.89
N ASP A 51 -1.95 -3.89 10.27
CA ASP A 51 -1.31 -3.18 11.40
C ASP A 51 -1.00 -1.72 11.07
N VAL A 52 -0.81 -1.41 9.78
CA VAL A 52 -0.44 -0.08 9.29
C VAL A 52 -1.68 0.71 8.89
N ILE A 53 -2.50 0.15 8.00
CA ILE A 53 -3.66 0.83 7.41
C ILE A 53 -4.81 0.90 8.42
N ASN A 54 -4.93 -0.08 9.32
CA ASN A 54 -6.02 -0.16 10.30
C ASN A 54 -7.41 0.07 9.67
N GLY A 55 -7.59 -0.41 8.44
CA GLY A 55 -8.83 -0.23 7.69
C GLY A 55 -9.98 -0.91 8.41
N ILE A 56 -10.99 -0.14 8.83
CA ILE A 56 -12.26 -0.67 9.28
C ILE A 56 -13.13 -0.79 8.03
N ASP A 57 -13.46 -2.01 7.63
CA ASP A 57 -14.48 -2.20 6.62
C ASP A 57 -15.83 -1.74 7.19
N GLN A 58 -16.41 -0.72 6.57
CA GLN A 58 -17.77 -0.29 6.90
C GLN A 58 -18.81 -1.11 6.12
N TRP A 59 -18.38 -2.25 5.55
CA TRP A 59 -19.24 -3.10 4.75
C TRP A 59 -20.28 -3.77 5.66
N SER A 60 -21.50 -3.25 5.57
CA SER A 60 -22.70 -3.77 6.25
C SER A 60 -23.58 -4.58 5.29
N GLY A 61 -23.02 -5.03 4.16
CA GLY A 61 -23.76 -5.82 3.18
C GLY A 61 -24.07 -7.24 3.69
N PRO A 62 -25.10 -7.88 3.13
CA PRO A 62 -25.54 -9.22 3.53
C PRO A 62 -24.50 -10.31 3.24
#